data_AF-A0A7L2EWJ3-F1
#
_entry.id   AF-A0A7L2EWJ3-F1
#
_cell.length_a   1.000
_cell.length_b   1.000
_cell.length_c   1.000
_cell.angle_alpha   90.00
_cell.angle_beta   90.00
_cell.angle_gamma   90.00
#
_symmetry.space_group_name_H-M   'P 1'
#
loop_
_entity.id
_entity.type
_entity.pdbx_description
1 polymer ?
#
loop_
_entity_poly.entity_id
_entity_poly.type
_entity_poly.pdbx_seq_one_letter_code
_entity_poly.pdbx_strand_id
1 'polypeptide(L)'
;MLHFADSLTFSGRKVVAAWAALPLPASSGSSLPDVLSAHQDVPWKLLSSCREQRFSSCFAQSVVLRGIGQEKAPRPSLHSCESPEQVLQQYLHSHFPGAFSTCHVLQQPCHTQPPFPQFFSPLLTTRGFLQDRAQGSSSAGVESMPVLAALQSCPGLRGLLSGLCRELR
;
A
#
# COMPACT_ATOMS: atom_id res chain seq x y z
N MET A 1 14.43 14.42 -7.61
CA MET A 1 14.48 12.98 -7.94
C MET A 1 15.71 12.27 -7.38
N LEU A 2 16.94 12.81 -7.47
CA LEU A 2 18.14 12.15 -6.91
C LEU A 2 17.98 11.72 -5.43
N HIS A 3 17.53 12.65 -4.58
CA HIS A 3 17.30 12.39 -3.15
C HIS A 3 16.34 11.23 -2.83
N PHE A 4 15.39 10.93 -3.72
CA PHE A 4 14.44 9.83 -3.51
C PHE A 4 15.08 8.47 -3.78
N ALA A 5 15.85 8.37 -4.87
CA ALA A 5 16.57 7.14 -5.16
C ALA A 5 17.59 6.87 -4.03
N ASP A 6 18.35 7.91 -3.64
CA ASP A 6 19.39 7.83 -2.62
C ASP A 6 18.87 7.32 -1.27
N SER A 7 17.65 7.71 -0.86
CA SER A 7 17.04 7.25 0.40
C SER A 7 16.69 5.76 0.39
N LEU A 8 16.38 5.18 -0.77
CA LEU A 8 16.08 3.77 -0.94
C LEU A 8 17.32 2.90 -1.23
N THR A 9 18.37 3.51 -1.78
CA THR A 9 19.61 2.84 -2.21
C THR A 9 20.75 2.93 -1.19
N PHE A 10 20.42 2.99 0.10
CA PHE A 10 21.40 3.07 1.19
C PHE A 10 22.48 1.97 1.10
N SER A 11 23.72 2.30 1.48
CA SER A 11 24.91 1.44 1.39
C SER A 11 25.24 0.95 -0.03
N GLY A 12 24.88 1.71 -1.07
CA GLY A 12 25.20 1.37 -2.46
C GLY A 12 24.34 0.24 -3.04
N ARG A 13 23.22 -0.11 -2.39
CA ARG A 13 22.20 -1.02 -2.95
C ARG A 13 21.60 -0.39 -4.19
N LYS A 14 21.29 -1.17 -5.24
CA LYS A 14 20.80 -0.62 -6.53
C LYS A 14 19.42 -1.14 -6.94
N VAL A 15 18.81 -1.99 -6.12
CA VAL A 15 17.56 -2.68 -6.46
C VAL A 15 16.57 -2.50 -5.34
N VAL A 16 15.32 -2.21 -5.70
CA VAL A 16 14.17 -2.11 -4.81
C VAL A 16 13.05 -2.99 -5.32
N ALA A 17 12.24 -3.49 -4.39
CA ALA A 17 11.03 -4.24 -4.67
C ALA A 17 9.83 -3.28 -4.72
N ALA A 18 8.93 -3.49 -5.66
CA ALA A 18 7.67 -2.75 -5.74
C ALA A 18 6.52 -3.58 -5.16
N TRP A 19 5.72 -2.94 -4.32
CA TRP A 19 4.58 -3.54 -3.63
C TRP A 19 3.34 -2.70 -3.86
N ALA A 20 2.18 -3.34 -3.89
CA ALA A 20 0.91 -2.59 -3.92
C ALA A 20 -0.25 -3.36 -3.27
N ALA A 21 -1.24 -2.59 -2.84
CA ALA A 21 -2.60 -3.04 -2.55
C ALA A 21 -3.54 -2.33 -3.52
N LEU A 22 -4.15 -3.08 -4.44
CA LEU A 22 -4.99 -2.57 -5.53
C LEU A 22 -6.26 -3.43 -5.71
N PRO A 23 -7.42 -2.99 -5.18
CA PRO A 23 -7.58 -1.87 -4.26
C PRO A 23 -6.99 -2.18 -2.87
N LEU A 24 -6.78 -1.15 -2.06
CA LEU A 24 -6.52 -1.33 -0.63
C LEU A 24 -7.77 -1.94 0.03
N PRO A 25 -7.65 -3.05 0.80
CA PRO A 25 -8.78 -3.72 1.44
C PRO A 25 -9.34 -2.89 2.60
N ALA A 26 -10.22 -1.95 2.28
CA ALA A 26 -10.87 -1.06 3.23
C ALA A 26 -12.40 -1.13 3.08
N SER A 27 -13.11 -1.18 4.19
CA SER A 27 -14.58 -1.08 4.21
C SER A 27 -15.03 0.36 4.01
N SER A 28 -16.22 0.58 3.44
CA SER A 28 -16.76 1.94 3.30
C SER A 28 -16.89 2.62 4.67
N GLY A 29 -16.41 3.86 4.79
CA GLY A 29 -16.45 4.63 6.03
C GLY A 29 -15.40 4.27 7.09
N SER A 30 -14.52 3.29 6.80
CA SER A 30 -13.40 2.98 7.69
C SER A 30 -12.40 4.13 7.78
N SER A 31 -11.89 4.39 8.99
CA SER A 31 -10.78 5.32 9.19
C SER A 31 -9.44 4.65 8.83
N LEU A 32 -8.40 5.46 8.60
CA LEU A 32 -7.06 4.92 8.31
C LEU A 32 -6.55 3.96 9.41
N PRO A 33 -6.64 4.30 10.71
CA PRO A 33 -6.31 3.34 11.77
C PRO A 33 -7.08 2.02 11.70
N ASP A 34 -8.38 2.05 11.38
CA ASP A 34 -9.20 0.83 11.27
C ASP A 34 -8.71 -0.06 10.12
N VAL A 35 -8.39 0.54 8.97
CA VAL A 35 -7.88 -0.20 7.80
C VAL A 35 -6.53 -0.87 8.11
N LEU A 36 -5.64 -0.13 8.79
CA LEU A 36 -4.32 -0.63 9.14
C LEU A 36 -4.36 -1.71 10.24
N SER A 37 -5.26 -1.58 11.21
CA SER A 37 -5.41 -2.54 12.32
C SER A 37 -6.20 -3.81 11.94
N ALA A 38 -6.99 -3.77 10.88
CA ALA A 38 -7.73 -4.94 10.39
C ALA A 38 -6.83 -6.09 9.88
N HIS A 39 -5.54 -5.83 9.66
CA HIS A 39 -4.60 -6.78 9.08
C HIS A 39 -3.52 -7.15 10.09
N GLN A 40 -3.28 -8.46 10.29
CA GLN A 40 -2.16 -8.95 11.11
C GLN A 40 -0.81 -8.66 10.47
N ASP A 41 -0.75 -8.80 9.14
CA ASP A 41 0.40 -8.51 8.28
C ASP A 41 0.14 -7.23 7.46
N VAL A 42 1.14 -6.75 6.72
CA VAL A 42 0.95 -5.60 5.83
C VAL A 42 -0.08 -5.90 4.72
N PRO A 43 -0.96 -4.95 4.34
CA PRO A 43 -2.06 -5.20 3.41
C PRO A 43 -1.65 -5.20 1.93
N TRP A 44 -0.37 -4.94 1.61
CA TRP A 44 0.15 -4.90 0.25
C TRP A 44 0.99 -6.12 -0.09
N LYS A 45 1.05 -6.44 -1.38
CA LYS A 45 1.76 -7.62 -1.91
C LYS A 45 2.85 -7.21 -2.88
N LEU A 46 3.85 -8.09 -3.02
CA LEU A 46 4.92 -7.92 -3.98
C LEU A 46 4.38 -7.98 -5.42
N LEU A 47 4.75 -7.01 -6.26
CA LEU A 47 4.30 -6.96 -7.66
C LEU A 47 5.09 -7.88 -8.59
N SER A 48 6.29 -8.31 -8.18
CA SER A 48 7.05 -9.33 -8.91
C SER A 48 6.58 -10.73 -8.53
N SER A 49 6.60 -11.66 -9.48
CA SER A 49 6.26 -13.08 -9.28
C SER A 49 7.27 -13.87 -8.41
N CYS A 50 8.13 -13.18 -7.65
CA CYS A 50 9.02 -13.82 -6.70
C CYS A 50 8.19 -14.49 -5.61
N ARG A 51 8.64 -15.67 -5.13
CA ARG A 51 8.09 -16.24 -3.90
C ARG A 51 8.23 -15.22 -2.79
N GLU A 52 7.09 -14.67 -2.37
CA GLU A 52 6.97 -13.82 -1.21
C GLU A 52 7.35 -14.69 -0.01
N GLN A 53 8.59 -14.56 0.47
CA GLN A 53 8.84 -14.96 1.84
C GLN A 53 8.31 -13.84 2.72
N ARG A 54 7.73 -14.19 3.86
CA ARG A 54 7.33 -13.21 4.85
C ARG A 54 8.59 -12.56 5.39
N PHE A 55 8.96 -11.41 4.82
CA PHE A 55 10.07 -10.61 5.29
C PHE A 55 9.52 -9.61 6.27
N SER A 56 9.78 -9.82 7.56
CA SER A 56 9.48 -8.85 8.63
C SER A 56 10.46 -7.68 8.66
N SER A 57 11.27 -7.48 7.61
CA SER A 57 12.33 -6.47 7.60
C SER A 57 12.53 -5.83 6.24
N CYS A 58 12.74 -4.52 6.26
CA CYS A 58 13.28 -3.75 5.16
C CYS A 58 14.34 -2.79 5.69
N PHE A 59 15.25 -2.34 4.83
CA PHE A 59 16.28 -1.36 5.19
C PHE A 59 15.79 0.08 5.00
N ALA A 60 15.04 0.29 3.92
CA ALA A 60 14.46 1.58 3.58
C ALA A 60 13.18 1.37 2.77
N GLN A 61 12.22 2.26 2.94
CA GLN A 61 10.96 2.22 2.21
C GLN A 61 10.37 3.60 1.94
N SER A 62 9.63 3.69 0.84
CA SER A 62 8.74 4.80 0.56
C SER A 62 7.35 4.29 0.25
N VAL A 63 6.36 4.78 1.00
CA VAL A 63 4.98 4.31 0.96
C VAL A 63 4.06 5.46 0.58
N VAL A 64 3.21 5.25 -0.41
CA VAL A 64 2.19 6.21 -0.83
C VAL A 64 0.84 5.57 -0.67
N LEU A 65 0.00 6.18 0.16
CA LEU A 65 -1.40 5.83 0.32
C LEU A 65 -2.27 6.88 -0.35
N ARG A 66 -3.27 6.44 -1.12
CA ARG A 66 -4.19 7.31 -1.84
C ARG A 66 -5.63 6.89 -1.59
N GLY A 67 -6.55 7.85 -1.51
CA GLY A 67 -8.01 7.61 -1.55
C GLY A 67 -8.66 7.20 -0.23
N ILE A 68 -7.95 7.26 0.90
CA ILE A 68 -8.52 7.01 2.24
C ILE A 68 -8.84 8.35 2.93
N GLY A 69 -9.99 8.41 3.63
CA GLY A 69 -10.40 9.59 4.41
C GLY A 69 -11.47 10.50 3.77
N GLN A 70 -12.22 10.01 2.78
CA GLN A 70 -13.29 10.82 2.15
C GLN A 70 -14.55 10.99 2.99
N GLU A 71 -14.75 10.22 4.07
CA GLU A 71 -15.94 10.35 4.91
C GLU A 71 -15.65 11.16 6.17
N LYS A 72 -16.47 12.22 6.33
CA LYS A 72 -16.47 13.22 7.40
C LYS A 72 -15.91 12.65 8.70
N ALA A 73 -14.69 13.04 9.04
CA ALA A 73 -14.18 12.85 10.38
C ALA A 73 -15.23 13.43 11.36
N PRO A 74 -15.66 12.67 12.39
CA PRO A 74 -16.39 13.26 13.51
C PRO A 74 -15.53 14.39 14.06
N ARG A 75 -16.18 15.48 14.50
CA ARG A 75 -15.54 16.68 15.05
C ARG A 75 -14.33 16.28 15.91
N PRO A 76 -13.15 16.91 15.71
CA PRO A 76 -11.95 16.51 16.43
C PRO A 76 -12.23 16.61 17.93
N SER A 77 -12.15 15.49 18.64
CA SER A 77 -11.94 15.53 20.08
C SER A 77 -10.58 16.21 20.28
N LEU A 78 -10.50 17.11 21.27
CA LEU A 78 -9.35 18.00 21.52
C LEU A 78 -8.00 17.28 21.76
N HIS A 79 -7.95 15.95 21.71
CA HIS A 79 -6.82 15.12 22.11
C HIS A 79 -6.33 14.10 21.07
N SER A 80 -6.89 14.05 19.86
CA SER A 80 -6.35 13.19 18.78
C SER A 80 -6.21 13.98 17.49
N CYS A 81 -5.10 14.70 17.39
CA CYS A 81 -4.74 15.58 16.28
C CYS A 81 -3.59 14.97 15.47
N GLU A 82 -3.63 13.66 15.22
CA GLU A 82 -2.62 13.00 14.39
C GLU A 82 -3.00 13.14 12.91
N SER A 83 -2.06 13.62 12.11
CA SER A 83 -2.25 13.64 10.65
C SER A 83 -2.30 12.20 10.12
N PRO A 84 -2.99 11.93 9.01
CA PRO A 84 -3.03 10.59 8.43
C PRO A 84 -1.63 10.08 8.06
N GLU A 85 -0.70 10.98 7.70
CA GLU A 85 0.71 10.65 7.50
C GLU A 85 1.38 10.24 8.80
N GLN A 86 1.10 10.89 9.93
CA GLN A 86 1.64 10.48 11.23
C GLN A 86 1.15 9.08 11.62
N VAL A 87 -0.13 8.79 11.42
CA VAL A 87 -0.71 7.45 11.66
C VAL A 87 -0.01 6.39 10.80
N LEU A 88 0.12 6.64 9.49
CA LEU A 88 0.81 5.72 8.59
C LEU A 88 2.29 5.57 8.96
N GLN A 89 2.96 6.66 9.32
CA GLN A 89 4.36 6.65 9.73
C GLN A 89 4.55 5.82 11.01
N GLN A 90 3.68 5.96 12.00
CA GLN A 90 3.71 5.14 13.22
C GLN A 90 3.51 3.65 12.91
N TYR A 91 2.52 3.32 12.09
CA TYR A 91 2.28 1.95 11.63
C TYR A 91 3.52 1.34 10.97
N LEU A 92 4.18 2.08 10.06
CA LEU A 92 5.40 1.60 9.40
C LEU A 92 6.56 1.38 10.37
N HIS A 93 6.72 2.24 11.38
CA HIS A 93 7.75 2.05 12.40
C HIS A 93 7.50 0.82 13.27
N SER A 94 6.24 0.53 13.60
CA SER A 94 5.87 -0.67 14.35
C SER A 94 6.09 -1.95 13.54
N HIS A 95 5.76 -1.95 12.25
CA HIS A 95 5.90 -3.14 11.38
C HIS A 95 7.32 -3.36 10.85
N PHE A 96 8.11 -2.30 10.65
CA PHE A 96 9.48 -2.36 10.13
C PHE A 96 10.45 -1.61 11.03
N PRO A 97 10.71 -2.15 12.24
CA PRO A 97 11.61 -1.49 13.18
C PRO A 97 13.01 -1.33 12.60
N GLY A 98 13.56 -0.12 12.67
CA GLY A 98 14.89 0.20 12.17
C GLY A 98 14.98 0.50 10.66
N ALA A 99 13.86 0.43 9.93
CA ALA A 99 13.84 0.82 8.53
C ALA A 99 13.73 2.34 8.37
N PHE A 100 14.49 2.91 7.42
CA PHE A 100 14.27 4.30 6.99
C PHE A 100 12.96 4.40 6.21
N SER A 101 11.92 4.91 6.83
CA SER A 101 10.57 4.95 6.26
C SER A 101 10.14 6.37 5.92
N THR A 102 9.72 6.57 4.68
CA THR A 102 9.04 7.79 4.23
C THR A 102 7.62 7.44 3.81
N CYS A 103 6.64 8.28 4.13
CA CYS A 103 5.27 8.04 3.71
C CYS A 103 4.54 9.31 3.29
N HIS A 104 3.57 9.14 2.39
CA HIS A 104 2.67 10.20 1.97
C HIS A 104 1.23 9.67 1.90
N VAL A 105 0.28 10.45 2.39
CA VAL A 105 -1.14 10.16 2.27
C VAL A 105 -1.79 11.23 1.38
N LEU A 106 -2.56 10.78 0.38
CA LEU A 106 -3.25 11.65 -0.56
C LEU A 106 -4.75 11.33 -0.51
N GLN A 107 -5.58 12.36 -0.38
CA GLN A 107 -7.03 12.18 -0.35
C GLN A 107 -7.61 11.74 -1.70
N GLN A 108 -6.95 12.11 -2.81
CA GLN A 108 -7.39 11.76 -4.16
C GLN A 108 -7.23 10.25 -4.41
N PRO A 109 -8.31 9.50 -4.73
CA PRO A 109 -8.21 8.10 -5.09
C PRO A 109 -7.61 7.90 -6.49
N CYS A 110 -7.25 6.66 -6.83
CA CYS A 110 -6.84 6.31 -8.19
C CYS A 110 -8.08 6.01 -9.03
N HIS A 111 -8.23 6.71 -10.16
CA HIS A 111 -9.32 6.48 -11.11
C HIS A 111 -9.04 5.29 -12.01
N THR A 112 -10.07 4.51 -12.32
CA THR A 112 -10.02 3.32 -13.17
C THR A 112 -10.77 3.54 -14.47
N GLN A 113 -10.42 4.64 -15.12
CA GLN A 113 -10.88 4.94 -16.47
C GLN A 113 -10.29 3.94 -17.48
N PRO A 114 -10.96 3.68 -18.61
CA PRO A 114 -10.37 2.93 -19.71
C PRO A 114 -8.98 3.47 -20.08
N PRO A 115 -7.97 2.60 -20.30
CA PRO A 115 -8.05 1.16 -20.51
C PRO A 115 -7.90 0.30 -19.25
N PHE A 116 -8.13 0.84 -18.05
CA PHE A 116 -7.98 0.06 -16.81
C PHE A 116 -8.93 -1.16 -16.78
N PRO A 117 -8.42 -2.38 -16.50
CA PRO A 117 -9.23 -3.59 -16.53
C PRO A 117 -10.24 -3.67 -15.37
N GLN A 118 -11.46 -4.10 -15.68
CA GLN A 118 -12.57 -4.21 -14.72
C GLN A 118 -12.73 -5.64 -14.17
N PHE A 119 -11.65 -6.21 -13.62
CA PHE A 119 -11.64 -7.57 -13.05
C PHE A 119 -12.02 -7.62 -11.56
N PHE A 120 -12.65 -6.57 -11.05
CA PHE A 120 -12.90 -6.38 -9.63
C PHE A 120 -13.99 -7.31 -9.09
N SER A 121 -13.85 -7.69 -7.81
CA SER A 121 -14.86 -8.46 -7.09
C SER A 121 -16.19 -7.68 -7.03
N PRO A 122 -17.36 -8.35 -7.17
CA PRO A 122 -18.67 -7.73 -7.00
C PRO A 122 -18.96 -7.27 -5.56
N LEU A 123 -18.06 -7.57 -4.62
CA LEU A 123 -18.09 -7.05 -3.24
C LEU A 123 -17.50 -5.63 -3.13
N LEU A 124 -16.96 -5.08 -4.22
CA LEU A 124 -16.40 -3.73 -4.23
C LEU A 124 -17.45 -2.71 -4.67
N THR A 125 -17.42 -1.55 -4.03
CA THR A 125 -18.19 -0.37 -4.44
C THR A 125 -17.62 0.23 -5.73
N THR A 126 -18.36 1.14 -6.36
CA THR A 126 -17.83 1.99 -7.46
C THR A 126 -16.61 2.82 -7.04
N ARG A 127 -16.40 3.04 -5.73
CA ARG A 127 -15.24 3.70 -5.12
C ARG A 127 -14.18 2.73 -4.59
N GLY A 128 -14.29 1.43 -4.88
CA GLY A 128 -13.27 0.43 -4.57
C GLY A 128 -13.18 0.04 -3.09
N PHE A 129 -14.24 0.27 -2.31
CA PHE A 129 -14.34 -0.17 -0.91
C PHE A 129 -15.10 -1.49 -0.79
N LEU A 130 -14.74 -2.32 0.18
CA LEU A 130 -15.39 -3.59 0.48
C LEU A 130 -16.78 -3.39 1.10
N GLN A 131 -17.71 -4.26 0.72
CA GLN A 131 -19.03 -4.44 1.34
C GLN A 131 -19.25 -5.88 1.79
N ASP A 132 -20.06 -6.06 2.82
CA ASP A 132 -20.40 -7.39 3.36
C ASP A 132 -21.26 -8.21 2.39
N ARG A 133 -22.03 -7.55 1.51
CA ARG A 133 -22.88 -8.19 0.51
C ARG A 133 -22.64 -7.58 -0.85
N ALA A 134 -22.62 -8.43 -1.87
CA ALA A 134 -22.54 -7.97 -3.25
C ALA A 134 -23.77 -7.12 -3.56
N GLN A 135 -23.55 -5.93 -4.13
CA GLN A 135 -24.63 -5.19 -4.76
C GLN A 135 -25.10 -6.02 -5.96
N GLY A 136 -26.37 -6.42 -5.97
CA GLY A 136 -26.93 -7.21 -7.08
C GLY A 136 -26.62 -6.58 -8.44
N SER A 137 -26.49 -7.39 -9.49
CA SER A 137 -26.13 -7.06 -10.89
C SER A 137 -25.96 -5.57 -11.24
N SER A 138 -24.99 -4.89 -10.63
CA SER A 138 -24.63 -3.53 -10.99
C SER A 138 -23.67 -3.63 -12.16
N SER A 139 -24.07 -3.11 -13.32
CA SER A 139 -23.20 -3.03 -14.50
C SER A 139 -22.10 -1.97 -14.34
N ALA A 140 -22.17 -1.14 -13.29
CA ALA A 140 -21.18 -0.10 -13.04
C ALA A 140 -19.91 -0.75 -12.46
N GLY A 141 -18.82 -0.72 -13.23
CA GLY A 141 -17.50 -1.13 -12.78
C GLY A 141 -16.98 -0.24 -11.65
N VAL A 142 -15.80 -0.57 -11.14
CA VAL A 142 -15.11 0.29 -10.19
C VAL A 142 -14.59 1.50 -10.97
N GLU A 143 -14.95 2.71 -10.54
CA GLU A 143 -14.59 3.99 -11.18
C GLU A 143 -13.37 4.64 -10.52
N SER A 144 -13.21 4.41 -9.22
CA SER A 144 -12.04 4.85 -8.45
C SER A 144 -11.77 3.90 -7.30
N MET A 145 -10.57 3.92 -6.73
CA MET A 145 -10.21 3.08 -5.59
C MET A 145 -9.13 3.67 -4.70
N PRO A 146 -9.14 3.31 -3.40
CA PRO A 146 -7.99 3.51 -2.55
C PRO A 146 -6.86 2.58 -2.99
N VAL A 147 -5.64 3.10 -2.99
CA VAL A 147 -4.44 2.37 -3.41
C VAL A 147 -3.33 2.66 -2.43
N LEU A 148 -2.59 1.61 -2.08
CA LEU A 148 -1.30 1.76 -1.43
C LEU A 148 -0.23 1.19 -2.35
N ALA A 149 0.84 1.96 -2.55
CA ALA A 149 2.02 1.50 -3.25
C ALA A 149 3.25 1.72 -2.37
N ALA A 150 4.20 0.79 -2.40
CA ALA A 150 5.46 0.92 -1.69
C ALA A 150 6.65 0.50 -2.54
N LEU A 151 7.75 1.22 -2.38
CA LEU A 151 9.07 0.79 -2.85
C LEU A 151 9.90 0.44 -1.62
N GLN A 152 10.44 -0.78 -1.58
CA GLN A 152 11.21 -1.27 -0.44
C GLN A 152 12.56 -1.84 -0.85
N SER A 153 13.59 -1.39 -0.16
CA SER A 153 14.93 -2.00 -0.17
C SER A 153 14.94 -3.07 0.92
N CYS A 154 14.94 -4.35 0.56
CA CYS A 154 14.79 -5.44 1.54
C CYS A 154 15.70 -6.64 1.23
N PRO A 155 15.99 -7.49 2.23
CA PRO A 155 16.79 -8.71 2.05
C PRO A 155 16.19 -9.69 1.03
N GLY A 156 14.87 -9.66 0.85
CA GLY A 156 14.15 -10.59 -0.01
C GLY A 156 14.56 -10.57 -1.48
N LEU A 157 15.07 -9.43 -1.95
CA LEU A 157 15.60 -9.29 -3.30
C LEU A 157 16.83 -10.18 -3.57
N ARG A 158 17.57 -10.58 -2.53
CA ARG A 158 18.77 -11.41 -2.68
C ARG A 158 18.46 -12.72 -3.38
N GLY A 159 17.37 -13.39 -3.01
CA GLY A 159 16.98 -14.68 -3.58
C GLY A 159 16.61 -14.57 -5.06
N LEU A 160 15.90 -13.49 -5.43
CA LEU A 160 15.56 -13.21 -6.82
C LEU A 160 16.82 -12.93 -7.66
N LEU A 161 17.70 -12.06 -7.16
CA LEU A 161 18.92 -11.70 -7.87
C LEU A 161 19.89 -12.88 -8.00
N SER A 162 20.00 -13.73 -6.97
CA SER A 162 20.84 -14.93 -7.05
C SER A 162 20.28 -15.96 -8.04
N GLY A 163 18.95 -16.11 -8.12
CA GLY A 163 18.28 -16.94 -9.11
C GLY A 163 18.59 -16.47 -10.54
N LEU A 164 18.38 -15.17 -10.81
CA LEU A 164 18.68 -14.56 -12.10
C LEU A 164 20.16 -14.75 -12.49
N CYS A 165 21.09 -14.48 -11.57
CA CYS A 165 22.52 -14.65 -11.83
C CYS A 165 22.90 -16.11 -12.17
N ARG A 166 22.15 -17.09 -11.68
CA ARG A 166 22.38 -18.51 -12.01
C ARG A 166 21.86 -18.86 -13.41
N GLU A 167 20.76 -18.26 -13.86
CA GLU A 167 20.22 -18.48 -15.20
C GLU A 167 21.05 -17.81 -16.31
N LEU A 168 21.79 -16.76 -15.96
CA LEU A 168 22.67 -16.04 -16.88
C LEU A 168 24.08 -16.64 -17.02
N ARG A 169 24.40 -17.71 -16.28
CA ARG A 169 25.68 -18.43 -16.33
C ARG A 169 25.50 -19.74 -17.09
#